data_AF-A0A5D3Y715-F1
#
_entry.id   AF-A0A5D3Y715-F1
#
_cell.length_a   1.000
_cell.length_b   1.000
_cell.length_c   1.000
_cell.angle_alpha   90.00
_cell.angle_beta   90.00
_cell.angle_gamma   90.00
#
_symmetry.space_group_name_H-M   'P 1'
#
loop_
_entity.id
_entity.type
_entity.pdbx_description
1 polymer ?
#
loop_
_entity_poly.entity_id
_entity_poly.type
_entity_poly.pdbx_seq_one_letter_code
_entity_poly.pdbx_strand_id
1 'polypeptide(L)' 'MQRLRQWWEDANALRVGMNYDFVYVNEAGYKQYAPKSFADLLAGFREYKNDYPAIFQ' A
#
# COMPACT_ATOMS: atom_id res chain seq x y z
N MET A 1 6.49 3.94 9.45
CA MET A 1 5.86 4.19 8.13
C MET A 1 6.64 5.12 7.21
N GLN A 2 7.45 6.07 7.71
CA GLN A 2 8.20 7.01 6.86
C GLN A 2 9.16 6.35 5.85
N ARG A 3 9.93 5.33 6.24
CA ARG A 3 10.85 4.65 5.30
C ARG A 3 10.13 3.93 4.17
N LEU A 4 8.96 3.34 4.44
CA LEU A 4 8.13 2.66 3.44
C LEU A 4 7.49 3.67 2.47
N ARG A 5 7.15 4.86 2.97
CA ARG A 5 6.74 6.01 2.13
C ARG A 5 7.87 6.45 1.21
N GLN A 6 9.06 6.66 1.77
CA GLN A 6 10.22 7.05 0.98
C GLN A 6 10.53 6.03 -0.12
N TRP A 7 10.46 4.72 0.20
CA TRP A 7 10.65 3.68 -0.81
C TRP A 7 9.63 3.77 -1.95
N TRP A 8 8.36 4.08 -1.66
CA TRP A 8 7.33 4.26 -2.66
C TRP A 8 7.57 5.51 -3.52
N GLU A 9 7.97 6.62 -2.91
CA GLU A 9 8.34 7.85 -3.63
C GLU A 9 9.54 7.59 -4.56
N ASP A 10 10.58 6.92 -4.05
CA ASP A 10 11.78 6.55 -4.81
C ASP A 10 11.42 5.61 -5.98
N ALA A 11 10.55 4.62 -5.75
CA ALA A 11 10.12 3.66 -6.78
C ALA A 11 9.31 4.31 -7.91
N ASN A 12 8.50 5.32 -7.60
CA ASN A 12 7.69 6.03 -8.59
C ASN A 12 8.45 7.20 -9.26
N ALA A 13 9.42 7.82 -8.59
CA ALA A 13 10.27 8.86 -9.17
C ALA A 13 11.10 8.35 -10.37
N LEU A 14 11.39 7.05 -10.41
CA LEU A 14 12.21 6.41 -11.44
C LEU A 14 11.43 5.96 -12.68
N ARG A 15 10.11 6.21 -12.78
CA ARG A 15 9.28 5.64 -13.85
C ARG A 15 8.38 6.64 -14.57
N VAL A 16 8.39 6.54 -15.90
CA VAL A 16 7.42 7.18 -16.79
C VAL A 16 6.40 6.13 -17.22
N GLY A 17 5.14 6.27 -16.80
CA GLY A 17 3.99 5.58 -17.40
C GLY A 17 3.33 4.44 -16.62
N MET A 18 3.75 4.11 -15.40
CA MET A 18 3.08 3.06 -14.59
C MET A 18 3.19 3.36 -13.09
N ASN A 19 2.05 3.50 -12.41
CA ASN A 19 1.98 3.73 -10.96
C ASN A 19 2.19 2.41 -10.21
N TYR A 20 3.18 2.39 -9.32
CA TYR A 20 3.39 1.28 -8.40
C TYR A 20 2.73 1.60 -7.07
N ASP A 21 1.96 0.65 -6.57
CA ASP A 21 1.25 0.75 -5.31
C ASP A 21 1.56 -0.48 -4.47
N PHE A 22 1.35 -0.37 -3.16
CA PHE A 22 1.66 -1.44 -2.23
C PHE A 22 0.64 -1.49 -1.10
N VAL A 23 0.59 -2.65 -0.44
CA VAL A 23 -0.20 -2.87 0.76
C VAL A 23 0.72 -3.37 1.85
N TYR A 24 0.69 -2.68 2.99
CA TYR A 24 1.35 -3.14 4.20
C TYR A 24 0.37 -3.96 5.05
N VAL A 25 0.80 -5.14 5.48
CA VAL A 25 -0.02 -6.06 6.29
C VAL A 25 0.77 -6.53 7.50
N ASN A 26 0.13 -6.49 8.68
CA ASN A 26 0.65 -7.18 9.85
C ASN A 26 0.21 -8.66 9.87
N GLU A 27 1.04 -9.53 10.44
CA GLU A 27 0.82 -10.98 10.41
C GLU A 27 -0.49 -11.41 11.09
N ALA A 28 -0.85 -10.77 12.20
CA ALA A 28 -2.07 -11.09 12.94
C ALA A 28 -3.33 -10.84 12.10
N GLY A 29 -3.41 -9.68 11.44
CA GLY A 29 -4.49 -9.32 10.55
C GLY A 29 -4.54 -10.21 9.31
N TYR A 30 -3.38 -10.56 8.73
CA TYR A 30 -3.35 -11.48 7.59
C TYR A 30 -3.95 -12.84 7.93
N LYS A 31 -3.56 -13.41 9.08
CA LYS A 31 -4.08 -14.70 9.55
C LYS A 31 -5.56 -14.64 9.92
N GLN A 32 -6.00 -13.54 10.52
CA GLN A 32 -7.39 -13.34 10.91
C GLN A 32 -8.33 -13.24 9.69
N TYR A 33 -7.96 -12.43 8.70
CA TYR A 33 -8.84 -12.13 7.56
C TYR A 33 -8.60 -13.02 6.34
N ALA A 34 -7.46 -13.74 6.29
CA ALA A 34 -7.11 -14.72 5.26
C ALA A 34 -7.52 -14.31 3.83
N PRO A 35 -7.06 -13.14 3.34
CA PRO A 35 -7.44 -12.62 2.03
C PRO A 35 -7.02 -13.57 0.91
N LYS A 36 -7.85 -13.67 -0.13
CA LYS A 36 -7.63 -14.61 -1.25
C LYS A 36 -7.20 -13.91 -2.54
N SER A 37 -7.28 -12.58 -2.56
CA SER A 37 -6.92 -11.76 -3.70
C SER A 37 -6.21 -10.47 -3.27
N PHE A 38 -5.55 -9.82 -4.23
CA PHE A 38 -4.95 -8.51 -4.00
C PHE A 38 -6.01 -7.43 -3.73
N ALA A 39 -7.21 -7.57 -4.31
CA ALA A 39 -8.32 -6.67 -4.02
C ALA A 39 -8.78 -6.78 -2.54
N ASP A 40 -8.78 -7.99 -1.97
CA ASP A 40 -9.12 -8.20 -0.56
C ASP A 40 -8.07 -7.54 0.36
N LEU A 41 -6.79 -7.61 -0.02
CA LEU A 41 -5.71 -6.93 0.68
C LEU A 41 -5.92 -5.39 0.68
N LEU A 42 -6.27 -4.82 -0.46
CA LEU A 42 -6.56 -3.38 -0.61
C LEU A 42 -7.83 -2.94 0.16
N ALA A 43 -8.81 -3.82 0.31
CA ALA A 43 -10.02 -3.55 1.06
C ALA A 43 -9.77 -3.58 2.57
N GLY A 44 -8.99 -4.56 3.05
CA GLY A 44 -8.79 -4.81 4.48
C GLY A 44 -7.64 -4.04 5.13
N PHE A 45 -6.58 -3.71 4.39
CA PHE A 45 -5.35 -3.15 4.95
C PHE A 45 -5.10 -1.72 4.45
N ARG A 46 -5.95 -0.79 4.88
CA ARG A 46 -5.93 0.63 4.48
C ARG A 46 -5.22 1.57 5.45
N GLU A 47 -4.77 1.06 6.60
CA GLU A 47 -4.12 1.86 7.63
C GLU A 47 -2.99 2.75 7.07
N TYR A 48 -2.22 2.23 6.13
CA TYR A 48 -1.15 2.99 5.47
C TYR A 48 -1.67 3.91 4.34
N LYS A 49 -2.74 3.51 3.63
CA LYS A 49 -3.26 4.26 2.49
C LYS A 49 -3.99 5.54 2.87
N ASN A 50 -4.55 5.61 4.09
CA ASN A 50 -5.25 6.80 4.53
C ASN A 50 -4.32 8.00 4.74
N ASP A 51 -3.00 7.80 4.75
CA ASP A 51 -2.01 8.88 4.82
C ASP A 51 -1.45 9.31 3.44
N TYR A 52 -2.08 8.88 2.33
CA TYR A 52 -1.72 9.38 0.99
C TYR A 52 -2.02 10.88 0.88
N PRO A 53 -1.13 11.70 0.28
CA PRO A 53 -1.44 13.08 -0.03
C PRO A 53 -2.64 13.15 -0.99
N ALA A 54 -3.47 14.18 -0.85
CA ALA A 54 -4.79 14.31 -1.49
C ALA A 54 -4.81 14.19 -3.03
N ILE A 55 -3.65 14.27 -3.68
CA ILE A 55 -3.50 14.02 -5.12
C ILE A 55 -3.68 12.54 -5.52
N PHE A 56 -3.83 11.63 -4.55
CA PHE A 56 -4.04 10.18 -4.76
C PHE A 56 -5.35 9.63 -4.16
N GLN A 57 -6.24 10.50 -3.64
CA GLN A 57 -7.64 10.14 -3.34
C GLN A 57 -8.52 10.44 -4.56
#